data_AF-A0A498NWZ1-F1
#
_entry.id   AF-A0A498NWZ1-F1
#
_cell.length_a   1.000
_cell.length_b   1.000
_cell.length_c   1.000
_cell.angle_alpha   90.00
_cell.angle_beta   90.00
_cell.angle_gamma   90.00
#
_symmetry.space_group_name_H-M   'P 1'
#
loop_
_entity.id
_entity.type
_entity.pdbx_description
1 polymer ?
#
loop_
_entity_poly.entity_id
_entity_poly.type
_entity_poly.pdbx_seq_one_letter_code
_entity_poly.pdbx_strand_id
1 'polypeptide(L)'
;MGAETTDKIHLTLMDSQHQSSEEITFSPSETEISFDICAKKNLGDIVQVKLQKEKHVNYPWFCKHINVQTPSGGCFEFPCYCWLVDEMDVIIREGTARLPQDDTTEQRNNELGSRQTMFRILLMLKKKFAVVNSIVQMFY
;
A
#
# COMPACT_ATOMS: atom_id res chain seq x y z
N MET A 1 19.09 20.90 16.83
CA MET A 1 17.67 21.31 16.68
C MET A 1 17.07 20.37 15.65
N GLY A 2 16.24 19.43 16.11
CA GLY A 2 15.72 18.32 15.29
C GLY A 2 14.67 18.83 14.30
N ALA A 3 14.90 18.55 13.02
CA ALA A 3 13.90 18.73 11.97
C ALA A 3 12.95 17.54 12.05
N GLU A 4 11.91 17.64 12.86
CA GLU A 4 10.77 16.71 12.78
C GLU A 4 9.98 17.06 11.52
N THR A 5 10.30 16.34 10.45
CA THR A 5 9.38 16.15 9.32
C THR A 5 9.07 14.68 9.37
N THR A 6 7.93 14.33 9.94
CA THR A 6 7.48 12.94 10.07
C THR A 6 6.49 12.70 8.94
N ASP A 7 6.82 11.81 8.00
CA ASP A 7 5.86 11.40 6.98
C ASP A 7 4.57 10.93 7.65
N LYS A 8 3.44 11.32 7.07
CA LYS A 8 2.13 10.88 7.52
C LYS A 8 1.58 9.85 6.55
N ILE A 9 1.23 8.71 7.09
CA ILE A 9 0.54 7.65 6.37
C ILE A 9 -0.87 7.57 6.92
N HIS A 10 -1.82 7.59 6.00
CA HIS A 10 -3.23 7.36 6.26
C HIS A 10 -3.58 5.93 5.92
N LEU A 11 -4.22 5.24 6.85
CA LEU A 11 -4.72 3.87 6.68
C LEU A 11 -6.23 3.84 6.80
N THR A 12 -6.88 3.09 5.92
CA THR A 12 -8.31 2.83 5.97
C THR A 12 -8.59 1.36 5.69
N LEU A 13 -9.43 0.72 6.51
CA LEU A 13 -9.89 -0.65 6.31
C LEU A 13 -11.16 -0.63 5.47
N MET A 14 -11.30 -1.59 4.54
CA MET A 14 -12.46 -1.68 3.65
C MET A 14 -13.02 -3.10 3.63
N ASP A 15 -14.35 -3.21 3.71
CA ASP A 15 -15.08 -4.46 3.60
C ASP A 15 -15.41 -4.82 2.13
N SER A 16 -16.05 -5.98 1.94
CA SER A 16 -16.49 -6.45 0.61
C SER A 16 -17.52 -5.55 -0.09
N GLN A 17 -18.19 -4.68 0.64
CA GLN A 17 -19.17 -3.71 0.15
C GLN A 17 -18.55 -2.32 -0.07
N HIS A 18 -17.22 -2.19 0.03
CA HIS A 18 -16.48 -0.92 -0.03
C HIS A 18 -16.85 0.07 1.08
N GLN A 19 -17.36 -0.44 2.21
CA GLN A 19 -17.55 0.37 3.39
C GLN A 19 -16.24 0.49 4.16
N SER A 20 -15.92 1.72 4.57
CA SER A 20 -14.63 2.06 5.18
C SER A 20 -14.71 2.22 6.70
N SER A 21 -13.61 1.92 7.40
CA SER A 21 -13.36 2.37 8.77
C SER A 21 -13.15 3.89 8.84
N GLU A 22 -13.00 4.42 10.06
CA GLU A 22 -12.26 5.66 10.26
C GLU A 22 -10.85 5.56 9.68
N GLU A 23 -10.37 6.69 9.16
CA GLU A 23 -8.99 6.85 8.73
C GLU A 23 -8.06 7.01 9.93
N ILE A 24 -6.89 6.36 9.88
CA ILE A 24 -5.86 6.42 10.91
C ILE A 24 -4.63 7.04 10.32
N THR A 25 -4.16 8.12 10.96
CA THR A 25 -2.90 8.77 10.59
C THR A 25 -1.80 8.35 11.55
N PHE A 26 -0.69 7.85 11.01
CA PHE A 26 0.49 7.51 11.79
C PHE A 26 1.77 7.93 11.05
N SER A 27 2.89 7.94 11.77
CA SER A 27 4.20 8.18 11.18
C SER A 27 5.07 6.95 11.29
N PRO A 28 5.76 6.54 10.21
CA PRO A 28 6.57 5.34 10.19
C PRO A 28 7.93 5.58 10.83
N SER A 29 7.98 5.76 12.15
CA SER A 29 9.24 5.97 12.89
C SER A 29 9.89 4.67 13.37
N GLU A 30 9.13 3.57 13.39
CA GLU A 30 9.54 2.28 13.96
C GLU A 30 9.39 1.15 12.94
N THR A 31 10.04 0.01 13.21
CA THR A 31 9.97 -1.19 12.35
C THR A 31 8.62 -1.89 12.42
N GLU A 32 7.93 -1.78 13.54
CA GLU A 32 6.61 -2.36 13.78
C GLU A 32 5.76 -1.31 14.49
N ILE A 33 4.52 -1.13 14.03
CA ILE A 33 3.61 -0.10 14.53
C ILE A 33 2.26 -0.78 14.75
N SER A 34 1.77 -0.71 15.98
CA SER A 34 0.48 -1.26 16.38
C SER A 34 -0.42 -0.14 16.91
N PHE A 35 -1.68 -0.15 16.51
CA PHE A 35 -2.69 0.76 17.02
C PHE A 35 -4.04 0.07 17.09
N ASP A 36 -4.82 0.43 18.11
CA ASP A 36 -6.19 -0.03 18.26
C ASP A 36 -7.13 0.88 17.46
N ILE A 37 -8.03 0.26 16.70
CA ILE A 37 -8.95 0.95 15.80
C ILE A 37 -10.37 0.82 16.34
N CYS A 38 -10.91 1.93 16.84
CA CYS A 38 -12.32 1.99 17.22
C CYS A 38 -13.19 2.24 16.00
N ALA A 39 -13.64 1.18 15.34
CA ALA A 39 -14.60 1.29 14.25
C ALA A 39 -16.00 1.64 14.79
N LYS A 40 -16.60 2.77 14.38
CA LYS A 40 -17.99 3.11 14.77
C LYS A 40 -19.03 2.09 14.29
N LYS A 41 -18.70 1.33 13.25
CA LYS A 41 -19.52 0.27 12.69
C LYS A 41 -18.71 -1.02 12.58
N ASN A 42 -19.36 -2.16 12.79
CA ASN A 42 -18.78 -3.45 12.48
C ASN A 42 -18.63 -3.61 10.96
N LEU A 43 -17.38 -3.69 10.49
CA LEU A 43 -17.01 -3.84 9.08
C LEU A 43 -17.11 -5.30 8.58
N GLY A 44 -17.40 -6.26 9.46
CA GLY A 44 -17.43 -7.67 9.10
C GLY A 44 -16.08 -8.16 8.59
N ASP A 45 -16.09 -8.83 7.44
CA ASP A 45 -14.88 -9.33 6.78
C ASP A 45 -14.15 -8.20 6.04
N ILE A 46 -12.96 -7.88 6.53
CA ILE A 46 -12.08 -6.88 5.93
C ILE A 46 -11.35 -7.54 4.77
N VAL A 47 -11.54 -6.99 3.57
CA VAL A 47 -10.98 -7.58 2.33
C VAL A 47 -9.89 -6.72 1.73
N GLN A 48 -9.81 -5.45 2.11
CA GLN A 48 -8.83 -4.50 1.58
C GLN A 48 -8.35 -3.52 2.65
N VAL A 49 -7.13 -3.04 2.45
CA VAL A 49 -6.54 -1.90 3.18
C VAL A 49 -6.09 -0.86 2.19
N LYS A 50 -6.50 0.39 2.41
CA LYS A 50 -5.98 1.55 1.68
C LYS A 50 -4.88 2.19 2.51
N LEU A 51 -3.73 2.42 1.89
CA LEU A 51 -2.65 3.26 2.40
C LEU A 51 -2.52 4.50 1.53
N GLN A 52 -2.35 5.65 2.15
CA GLN A 52 -2.05 6.91 1.46
C GLN A 52 -0.88 7.58 2.15
N LYS A 53 0.18 7.87 1.41
CA LYS A 53 1.31 8.65 1.91
C LYS A 53 1.08 10.12 1.53
N GLU A 54 1.16 11.03 2.50
CA GLU A 54 1.15 12.46 2.19
C GLU A 54 2.40 12.87 1.42
N LYS A 55 2.26 13.90 0.56
CA LYS A 55 3.42 14.55 -0.05
C LYS A 55 4.30 15.13 1.03
N HIS A 56 5.49 14.57 1.16
CA HIS A 56 6.55 15.13 1.99
C HIS A 56 7.87 14.95 1.26
N VAL A 57 8.82 15.83 1.58
CA VAL A 57 10.18 15.86 0.98
C VAL A 57 11.01 14.63 1.39
N ASN A 58 10.50 13.85 2.34
CA ASN A 58 11.18 12.72 2.95
C ASN A 58 11.20 11.44 2.10
N TYR A 59 11.95 10.48 2.64
CA TYR A 59 12.29 9.20 2.06
C TYR A 59 11.08 8.28 1.78
N PRO A 60 11.19 7.40 0.78
CA PRO A 60 10.27 6.28 0.58
C PRO A 60 10.07 5.47 1.86
N TRP A 61 8.83 5.02 2.09
CA TRP A 61 8.54 4.09 3.19
C TRP A 61 8.28 2.69 2.64
N PHE A 62 9.00 1.69 3.17
CA PHE A 62 8.77 0.29 2.81
C PHE A 62 7.77 -0.35 3.77
N CYS A 63 6.62 -0.76 3.25
CA CYS A 63 5.63 -1.53 4.01
C CYS A 63 5.73 -3.00 3.62
N LYS A 64 5.97 -3.87 4.61
CA LYS A 64 6.10 -5.32 4.41
C LYS A 64 4.72 -5.99 4.36
N HIS A 65 3.97 -5.91 5.45
CA HIS A 65 2.61 -6.43 5.57
C HIS A 65 1.86 -5.67 6.65
N ILE A 66 0.54 -5.79 6.66
CA ILE A 66 -0.35 -5.25 7.69
C ILE A 66 -1.16 -6.42 8.24
N ASN A 67 -1.27 -6.50 9.57
CA ASN A 67 -2.10 -7.49 10.25
C ASN A 67 -3.26 -6.76 10.93
N VAL A 68 -4.46 -7.28 10.74
CA VAL A 68 -5.66 -6.76 11.38
C VAL A 68 -6.31 -7.85 12.21
N GLN A 69 -6.54 -7.56 13.49
CA GLN A 69 -7.26 -8.44 14.41
C GLN A 69 -8.59 -7.80 14.78
N THR A 70 -9.68 -8.52 14.61
CA THR A 70 -11.00 -8.07 15.02
C THR A 70 -11.32 -8.50 16.45
N PRO A 71 -12.18 -7.77 17.19
CA PRO A 71 -12.62 -8.20 18.51
C PRO A 71 -13.35 -9.55 18.52
N SER A 72 -13.88 -9.98 17.37
CA SER A 72 -14.49 -11.30 17.19
C SER A 72 -13.49 -12.43 17.01
N GLY A 73 -12.19 -12.15 17.02
CA GLY A 73 -11.11 -13.14 16.84
C GLY A 73 -10.73 -13.40 15.38
N GLY A 74 -11.23 -12.62 14.42
CA GLY A 74 -10.80 -12.69 13.03
C GLY A 74 -9.41 -12.09 12.86
N CYS A 75 -8.56 -12.76 12.09
CA CYS A 75 -7.22 -12.29 11.74
C CYS A 75 -7.08 -12.20 10.23
N PHE A 76 -6.68 -11.04 9.73
CA PHE A 76 -6.52 -10.76 8.31
C PHE A 76 -5.10 -10.24 8.05
N GLU A 77 -4.40 -10.88 7.11
CA GLU A 77 -3.06 -10.46 6.69
C GLU A 77 -3.13 -9.79 5.32
N PHE A 78 -2.45 -8.65 5.19
CA PHE A 78 -2.38 -7.85 3.98
C PHE A 78 -0.92 -7.69 3.56
N PRO A 79 -0.39 -8.58 2.70
CA PRO A 79 0.97 -8.48 2.20
C PRO A 79 1.09 -7.29 1.23
N CYS A 80 1.99 -6.34 1.50
CA CYS A 80 2.28 -5.20 0.60
C CYS A 80 3.60 -5.37 -0.13
N TYR A 81 4.70 -5.62 0.60
CA TYR A 81 6.06 -5.69 0.07
C TYR A 81 6.38 -4.58 -0.93
N CYS A 82 5.96 -3.36 -0.60
CA CYS A 82 5.88 -2.24 -1.54
C CYS A 82 6.44 -0.95 -0.93
N TRP A 83 7.17 -0.20 -1.74
CA TRP A 83 7.66 1.14 -1.39
C TRP A 83 6.57 2.17 -1.68
N LEU A 84 6.16 2.92 -0.67
CA LEU A 84 5.30 4.07 -0.81
C LEU A 84 6.18 5.31 -1.04
N VAL A 85 6.08 5.87 -2.24
CA VAL A 85 6.86 7.02 -2.71
C VAL A 85 5.89 8.16 -2.98
N ASP A 86 6.20 9.36 -2.47
CA ASP A 86 5.41 10.58 -2.67
C ASP A 86 3.90 10.41 -2.35
N GLU A 87 3.04 11.15 -3.06
CA GLU A 87 1.58 11.01 -3.03
C GLU A 87 1.18 9.76 -3.80
N MET A 88 1.01 8.65 -3.09
CA MET A 88 0.54 7.41 -3.68
C MET A 88 -0.53 6.77 -2.80
N ASP A 89 -1.64 6.45 -3.44
CA ASP A 89 -2.70 5.61 -2.90
C ASP A 89 -2.40 4.15 -3.30
N VAL A 90 -2.26 3.28 -2.30
CA VAL A 90 -2.08 1.84 -2.50
C VAL A 90 -3.27 1.12 -1.88
N ILE A 91 -3.96 0.30 -2.69
CA ILE A 91 -5.01 -0.59 -2.21
C ILE A 91 -4.46 -2.00 -2.18
N ILE A 92 -4.34 -2.55 -0.98
CA ILE A 92 -3.80 -3.88 -0.70
C ILE A 92 -4.97 -4.82 -0.42
N ARG A 93 -4.95 -6.01 -1.04
CA ARG A 93 -5.95 -7.06 -0.80
C ARG A 93 -5.51 -7.98 0.31
N GLU A 94 -6.47 -8.62 0.96
CA GLU A 94 -6.21 -9.72 1.90
C GLU A 94 -5.39 -10.85 1.21
N GLY A 95 -4.48 -11.44 1.97
CA GLY A 95 -3.38 -12.28 1.50
C GLY A 95 -3.77 -13.65 0.98
N THR A 96 -5.01 -14.08 1.10
CA THR A 96 -5.48 -15.34 0.54
C THR A 96 -5.33 -15.33 -0.97
N ALA A 97 -4.57 -16.28 -1.51
CA ALA A 97 -4.36 -16.42 -2.94
C ALA A 97 -5.68 -16.71 -3.67
N ARG A 98 -6.02 -15.90 -4.68
CA ARG A 98 -7.21 -16.09 -5.52
C ARG A 98 -6.86 -16.16 -7.00
N LEU A 99 -7.39 -17.17 -7.67
CA LEU A 99 -7.30 -17.29 -9.12
C LEU A 99 -8.26 -16.29 -9.78
N PRO A 100 -8.03 -15.89 -11.05
CA PRO A 100 -8.88 -14.92 -11.73
C PRO A 100 -10.37 -15.30 -11.75
N GLN A 101 -10.71 -16.58 -11.84
CA GLN A 101 -12.10 -17.04 -11.84
C GLN A 101 -12.78 -16.94 -10.46
N ASP A 102 -11.99 -16.88 -9.39
CA ASP A 102 -12.46 -16.77 -8.00
C ASP A 102 -12.44 -15.31 -7.50
N ASP A 103 -12.06 -14.37 -8.38
CA ASP A 103 -11.83 -12.96 -8.08
C ASP A 103 -12.94 -12.11 -8.69
N THR A 104 -13.87 -11.63 -7.86
CA THR A 104 -15.01 -10.83 -8.30
C THR A 104 -14.71 -9.32 -8.32
N THR A 105 -13.51 -8.92 -7.94
CA THR A 105 -13.13 -7.52 -7.69
C THR A 105 -12.42 -6.89 -8.88
N GLU A 106 -12.78 -5.65 -9.22
CA GLU A 106 -12.14 -4.86 -10.30
C GLU A 106 -10.66 -4.54 -10.01
N GLN A 107 -10.24 -4.62 -8.74
CA GLN A 107 -8.88 -4.33 -8.28
C GLN A 107 -7.82 -5.07 -9.09
N ARG A 108 -8.04 -6.35 -9.43
CA ARG A 108 -7.08 -7.15 -10.20
C ARG A 108 -6.78 -6.52 -11.57
N ASN A 109 -7.82 -6.10 -12.26
CA ASN A 109 -7.69 -5.52 -13.60
C ASN A 109 -7.01 -4.15 -13.54
N ASN A 110 -7.35 -3.33 -12.55
CA ASN A 110 -6.74 -2.02 -12.33
C ASN A 110 -5.23 -2.16 -12.02
N GLU A 111 -4.87 -3.09 -11.12
CA GLU A 111 -3.48 -3.37 -10.78
C GLU A 111 -2.68 -3.85 -12.00
N LEU A 112 -3.25 -4.79 -12.78
CA LEU A 112 -2.61 -5.29 -14.01
C LEU A 112 -2.42 -4.17 -15.04
N GLY A 113 -3.42 -3.31 -15.24
CA GLY A 113 -3.34 -2.17 -16.15
C GLY A 113 -2.22 -1.19 -15.75
N SER A 114 -2.16 -0.83 -14.46
CA SER A 114 -1.12 0.05 -13.92
C SER A 114 0.28 -0.56 -14.06
N ARG A 115 0.45 -1.83 -13.68
CA ARG A 115 1.74 -2.54 -13.79
C ARG A 115 2.20 -2.64 -15.25
N GLN A 116 1.31 -3.02 -16.18
CA GLN A 116 1.65 -3.09 -17.60
C GLN A 116 2.09 -1.73 -18.15
N THR A 117 1.39 -0.66 -17.78
CA THR A 117 1.72 0.70 -18.21
C THR A 117 3.11 1.11 -17.69
N MET A 118 3.38 0.87 -16.41
CA MET A 118 4.68 1.15 -15.80
C MET A 118 5.83 0.41 -16.51
N PHE A 119 5.67 -0.90 -16.76
CA PHE A 119 6.70 -1.67 -17.46
C PHE A 119 6.91 -1.20 -18.90
N ARG A 120 5.85 -0.82 -19.62
CA ARG A 120 5.96 -0.27 -20.99
C ARG A 120 6.73 1.06 -20.99
N ILE A 121 6.42 1.98 -20.07
CA ILE A 121 7.12 3.26 -19.94
C ILE A 121 8.60 3.03 -19.65
N LEU A 122 8.92 2.14 -18.70
CA LEU A 122 10.30 1.81 -18.33
C LEU A 122 11.10 1.27 -19.52
N LEU A 123 10.50 0.37 -20.32
CA LEU A 123 11.13 -0.17 -21.53
C LEU A 123 11.39 0.92 -22.57
N MET A 124 10.47 1.87 -22.75
CA MET A 124 10.64 2.98 -23.70
C MET A 124 11.74 3.95 -23.25
N LEU A 125 11.85 4.24 -21.95
CA LEU A 125 12.95 5.04 -21.40
C LEU A 125 14.29 4.35 -21.61
N LYS A 126 14.42 3.05 -21.28
CA LYS A 126 15.66 2.30 -21.52
C LYS A 126 16.08 2.31 -22.99
N LYS A 127 15.14 2.24 -23.94
CA LYS A 127 15.42 2.37 -25.38
C LYS A 127 15.90 3.76 -25.77
N LYS A 128 15.32 4.82 -25.19
CA LYS A 128 15.71 6.22 -25.45
C LYS A 128 17.07 6.59 -24.82
N PHE A 129 17.40 6.02 -23.67
CA PHE A 129 18.62 6.29 -22.91
C PHE A 129 19.67 5.18 -23.00
N ALA A 130 19.58 4.30 -24.01
CA ALA A 130 20.48 3.15 -24.20
C ALA A 130 21.97 3.52 -24.41
N VAL A 131 22.33 4.81 -24.41
CA VAL A 131 23.70 5.30 -24.55
C VAL A 131 24.09 6.20 -23.38
N VAL A 132 24.05 5.68 -22.16
CA VAL A 132 25.01 6.06 -21.12
C VAL A 132 25.25 4.84 -20.24
N ASN A 133 26.35 4.12 -20.50
CA ASN A 133 26.90 3.12 -19.58
C ASN A 133 27.48 3.83 -18.35
N SER A 134 26.62 4.45 -17.55
CA SER A 134 26.94 4.88 -16.20
C SER A 134 25.94 4.23 -15.29
N ILE A 135 26.44 3.31 -14.47
CA ILE A 135 25.76 2.57 -13.41
C ILE A 135 24.66 3.44 -12.79
N VAL A 136 23.39 3.15 -13.12
CA VAL A 136 22.27 3.67 -12.34
C VAL A 136 22.28 2.87 -11.05
N GLN A 137 22.89 3.45 -10.03
CA GLN A 137 22.81 3.01 -8.65
C GLN A 137 21.34 3.17 -8.24
N MET A 138 20.53 2.13 -8.45
CA MET A 138 19.22 2.02 -7.81
C MET A 138 19.51 1.85 -6.32
N PHE A 139 19.27 2.90 -5.54
CA PHE A 139 19.38 2.86 -4.09
C PHE A 139 18.43 1.80 -3.54
N TYR A 140 18.96 0.94 -2.67
CA TYR A 140 18.24 -0.05 -1.88
C TYR A 140 17.46 0.60 -0.74
#